data_AF-A0A812PUS4-F1
#
_entry.id   AF-A0A812PUS4-F1
#
_cell.length_a   1.000
_cell.length_b   1.000
_cell.length_c   1.000
_cell.angle_alpha   90.00
_cell.angle_beta   90.00
_cell.angle_gamma   90.00
#
_symmetry.space_group_name_H-M   'P 1'
#
loop_
_entity.id
_entity.type
_entity.pdbx_description
1 polymer ?
#
loop_
_entity_poly.entity_id
_entity_poly.type
_entity_poly.pdbx_seq_one_letter_code
_entity_poly.pdbx_strand_id
1 'polypeptide(L)'
;MSVSLVPCCSDCGADVRPPAEEVCALPLQPLSDDEEGSPASPVLTSKSRLEALTNVFPEESLVRSITLRKSLQQFGILWRMPMAHTSQTMANFYDWSEPAQGYDYFLSHAWRTSGWLKYFSLLFYSSHNFLLILMLVVAFIMYAICMLDLLPTLGYIRLVASDWTCPQNEPHPGCPLGPWVLVGGFLAVVAGLLIAPYLPSFCTSSDLCFVDAACIHQADPEKKQAGVDAIAGFLSKSRQLRILWSPPYFSRLWCVFEIAAYRKVNPRGALVLAPMFVERTVLLVVFGAFTMAGFFWIIDANNYDPRVKAIFVAFNPLILLVHFLRSNARDKTTLLQDLERFDLENVHCSLDSDR
;
A
#
# COMPACT_ATOMS: atom_id res chain seq x y z
N MET A 1 49.67 14.38 5.14
CA MET A 1 48.81 13.29 4.63
C MET A 1 47.89 13.89 3.59
N SER A 2 48.33 13.81 2.33
CA SER A 2 47.73 14.41 1.15
C SER A 2 46.75 13.42 0.51
N VAL A 3 45.48 13.80 0.44
CA VAL A 3 44.43 13.01 -0.23
C VAL A 3 44.29 13.55 -1.65
N SER A 4 44.68 12.73 -2.62
CA SER A 4 44.53 13.02 -4.05
C SER A 4 43.07 13.01 -4.47
N LEU A 5 42.65 14.10 -5.10
CA LEU A 5 41.44 14.22 -5.90
C LEU A 5 41.69 13.60 -7.28
N VAL A 6 40.84 12.66 -7.69
CA VAL A 6 40.81 12.14 -9.07
C VAL A 6 39.75 12.94 -9.86
N PRO A 7 40.02 13.34 -11.12
CA PRO A 7 39.19 14.31 -11.83
C PRO A 7 37.97 13.68 -12.50
N CYS A 8 36.92 14.50 -12.66
CA CYS A 8 35.78 14.23 -13.52
C CYS A 8 36.23 14.13 -14.98
N CYS A 9 35.88 13.04 -15.66
CA CYS A 9 35.91 12.95 -17.12
C CYS A 9 34.52 13.27 -17.68
N SER A 10 34.48 14.33 -18.47
CA SER A 10 33.41 14.72 -19.38
C SER A 10 33.50 13.95 -20.72
N ASP A 11 32.34 13.71 -21.31
CA ASP A 11 32.05 13.20 -22.68
C ASP A 11 32.29 11.72 -23.01
N CYS A 12 31.19 10.97 -23.17
CA CYS A 12 30.68 10.56 -24.49
C CYS A 12 29.40 9.72 -24.34
N GLY A 13 28.36 10.08 -25.11
CA GLY A 13 27.09 9.36 -25.15
C GLY A 13 27.24 7.97 -25.75
N ALA A 14 26.70 6.97 -25.05
CA ALA A 14 26.26 5.71 -25.62
C ALA A 14 25.16 5.14 -24.72
N ASP A 15 24.09 4.72 -25.38
CA ASP A 15 22.86 4.16 -24.84
C ASP A 15 23.14 2.80 -24.18
N VAL A 16 23.30 2.76 -22.85
CA VAL A 16 23.51 1.52 -22.09
C VAL A 16 22.19 1.09 -21.48
N ARG A 17 21.47 0.19 -22.19
CA ARG A 17 20.42 -0.62 -21.57
C ARG A 17 21.06 -1.54 -20.52
N PRO A 18 20.48 -1.70 -19.33
CA PRO A 18 20.94 -2.72 -18.39
C PRO A 18 20.68 -4.13 -18.99
N PRO A 19 21.57 -5.10 -18.73
CA PRO A 19 21.43 -6.45 -19.25
C PRO A 19 20.18 -7.11 -18.65
N ALA A 20 19.45 -7.85 -19.49
CA ALA A 20 18.36 -8.70 -19.07
C ALA A 20 18.90 -9.78 -18.11
N GLU A 21 18.36 -9.86 -16.90
CA GLU A 21 18.57 -11.02 -16.04
C GLU A 21 17.92 -12.23 -16.70
N GLU A 22 18.76 -13.12 -17.24
CA GLU A 22 18.43 -14.50 -17.55
C GLU A 22 17.90 -15.19 -16.28
N VAL A 23 16.60 -15.45 -16.25
CA VAL A 23 16.02 -16.40 -15.30
C VAL A 23 16.49 -17.79 -15.72
N CYS A 24 17.34 -18.41 -14.90
CA CYS A 24 17.78 -19.79 -15.06
C CYS A 24 16.58 -20.74 -15.22
N ALA A 25 16.35 -21.21 -16.45
CA ALA A 25 15.62 -22.44 -16.69
C ALA A 25 16.47 -23.60 -16.18
N LEU A 26 15.97 -24.34 -15.19
CA LEU A 26 16.53 -25.65 -14.82
C LEU A 26 16.43 -26.58 -16.05
N PRO A 27 17.48 -27.36 -16.40
CA PRO A 27 17.40 -28.29 -17.51
C PRO A 27 16.48 -29.45 -17.12
N LEU A 28 15.35 -29.60 -17.83
CA LEU A 28 14.59 -30.85 -17.81
C LEU A 28 15.45 -31.93 -18.49
N GLN A 29 15.72 -33.01 -17.76
CA GLN A 29 16.27 -34.23 -18.35
C GLN A 29 15.24 -34.82 -19.34
N PRO A 30 15.67 -35.38 -20.49
CA PRO A 30 14.75 -35.99 -21.43
C PRO A 30 14.18 -37.27 -20.81
N LEU A 31 12.87 -37.27 -20.55
CA LEU A 31 12.15 -38.53 -20.33
C LEU A 31 12.17 -39.30 -21.64
N SER A 32 12.69 -40.51 -21.56
CA SER A 32 12.65 -41.54 -22.60
C SER A 32 11.21 -41.77 -23.05
N ASP A 33 11.00 -41.70 -24.36
CA ASP A 33 9.82 -42.23 -25.04
C ASP A 33 9.72 -43.72 -24.73
N ASP A 34 8.71 -44.14 -23.96
CA ASP A 34 8.09 -45.45 -24.06
C ASP A 34 6.74 -45.48 -23.29
N GLU A 35 5.73 -45.90 -24.03
CA GLU A 35 4.47 -46.55 -23.62
C GLU A 35 3.20 -45.75 -23.22
N GLU A 36 2.19 -46.04 -24.04
CA GLU A 36 0.76 -46.26 -23.78
C GLU A 36 -0.21 -45.07 -23.69
N GLY A 37 -1.14 -45.10 -24.67
CA GLY A 37 -2.17 -44.10 -24.89
C GLY A 37 -3.09 -43.88 -23.69
N SER A 38 -3.07 -42.64 -23.19
CA SER A 38 -4.14 -42.08 -22.38
C SER A 38 -5.08 -41.27 -23.27
N PRO A 39 -6.41 -41.33 -23.10
CA PRO A 39 -7.34 -40.67 -24.01
C PRO A 39 -7.14 -39.16 -23.96
N ALA A 40 -7.01 -38.56 -25.15
CA ALA A 40 -6.91 -37.12 -25.32
C ALA A 40 -8.01 -36.41 -24.54
N SER A 41 -7.63 -35.68 -23.49
CA SER A 41 -8.51 -34.76 -22.78
C SER A 41 -9.17 -33.84 -23.81
N PRO A 42 -10.50 -33.70 -23.81
CA PRO A 42 -11.19 -32.92 -24.82
C PRO A 42 -10.69 -31.47 -24.74
N VAL A 43 -10.24 -30.95 -25.87
CA VAL A 43 -9.86 -29.53 -26.00
C VAL A 43 -11.12 -28.70 -25.79
N LEU A 44 -11.37 -28.26 -24.56
CA LEU A 44 -12.45 -27.34 -24.26
C LEU A 44 -12.21 -26.04 -25.04
N THR A 45 -13.21 -25.63 -25.82
CA THR A 45 -13.23 -24.30 -26.45
C THR A 45 -13.08 -23.20 -25.39
N SER A 46 -12.43 -22.08 -25.70
CA SER A 46 -12.19 -20.98 -24.75
C SER A 46 -13.47 -20.50 -24.04
N LYS A 47 -14.61 -20.54 -24.74
CA LYS A 47 -15.93 -20.23 -24.18
C LYS A 47 -16.38 -21.25 -23.12
N SER A 48 -16.22 -22.55 -23.40
CA SER A 48 -16.53 -23.61 -22.44
C SER A 48 -15.59 -23.63 -21.23
N ARG A 49 -14.30 -23.26 -21.40
CA ARG A 49 -13.37 -23.03 -20.29
C ARG A 49 -13.80 -21.87 -19.40
N LEU A 50 -14.18 -20.73 -20.00
CA LEU A 50 -14.67 -19.58 -19.25
C LEU A 50 -15.97 -19.90 -18.50
N GLU A 51 -16.90 -20.62 -19.13
CA GLU A 51 -18.14 -21.09 -18.51
C GLU A 51 -17.86 -22.09 -17.38
N ALA A 52 -16.93 -23.04 -17.56
CA ALA A 52 -16.49 -23.93 -16.49
C ALA A 52 -15.92 -23.13 -15.31
N LEU A 53 -14.96 -22.22 -15.56
CA LEU A 53 -14.35 -21.40 -14.52
C LEU A 53 -15.36 -20.56 -13.76
N THR A 54 -16.39 -20.02 -14.43
CA THR A 54 -17.38 -19.14 -13.78
C THR A 54 -18.57 -19.85 -13.15
N ASN A 55 -18.80 -21.12 -13.49
CA ASN A 55 -19.88 -21.93 -12.91
C ASN A 55 -19.41 -22.89 -11.80
N VAL A 56 -18.09 -23.02 -11.60
CA VAL A 56 -17.54 -23.81 -10.49
C VAL A 56 -17.65 -23.01 -9.20
N PHE A 57 -18.59 -23.42 -8.35
CA PHE A 57 -18.62 -22.99 -6.97
C PHE A 57 -17.54 -23.76 -6.21
N PRO A 58 -16.75 -23.09 -5.35
CA PRO A 58 -15.72 -23.78 -4.57
C PRO A 58 -16.41 -24.74 -3.62
N GLU A 59 -15.77 -25.88 -3.36
CA GLU A 59 -16.10 -26.68 -2.19
C GLU A 59 -15.98 -25.80 -0.93
N GLU A 60 -16.90 -25.92 0.03
CA GLU A 60 -16.91 -25.04 1.21
C GLU A 60 -15.59 -25.10 2.01
N SER A 61 -14.89 -26.23 1.93
CA SER A 61 -13.56 -26.47 2.52
C SER A 61 -12.46 -25.57 1.93
N LEU A 62 -12.60 -25.14 0.67
CA LEU A 62 -11.64 -24.30 -0.04
C LEU A 62 -11.80 -22.81 0.28
N VAL A 63 -12.95 -22.40 0.82
CA VAL A 63 -13.25 -20.98 1.09
C VAL A 63 -12.56 -20.56 2.38
N ARG A 64 -11.51 -19.75 2.27
CA ARG A 64 -10.71 -19.27 3.39
C ARG A 64 -10.47 -17.78 3.27
N SER A 65 -10.50 -17.10 4.41
CA SER A 65 -10.31 -15.64 4.49
C SER A 65 -9.24 -15.28 5.51
N ILE A 66 -8.69 -14.08 5.38
CA ILE A 66 -7.81 -13.47 6.36
C ILE A 66 -8.37 -12.08 6.69
N THR A 67 -8.28 -11.62 7.93
CA THR A 67 -8.60 -10.22 8.21
C THR A 67 -7.56 -9.30 7.59
N LEU A 68 -7.99 -8.16 7.04
CA LEU A 68 -7.08 -7.19 6.45
C LEU A 68 -5.97 -6.81 7.43
N ARG A 69 -6.29 -6.62 8.71
CA ARG A 69 -5.31 -6.32 9.77
C ARG A 69 -4.28 -7.42 9.95
N LYS A 70 -4.68 -8.69 10.01
CA LYS A 70 -3.75 -9.84 10.14
C LYS A 70 -2.79 -9.91 8.95
N SER A 71 -3.26 -9.60 7.73
CA SER A 71 -2.40 -9.51 6.54
C SER A 71 -1.31 -8.42 6.62
N LEU A 72 -1.50 -7.41 7.47
CA LEU A 72 -0.59 -6.27 7.66
C LEU A 72 0.34 -6.43 8.86
N GLN A 73 0.16 -7.47 9.68
CA GLN A 73 1.06 -7.75 10.80
C GLN A 73 2.48 -8.06 10.33
N GLN A 74 3.43 -8.02 11.25
CA GLN A 74 4.86 -8.27 10.95
C GLN A 74 5.39 -7.39 9.80
N PHE A 75 5.04 -6.10 9.80
CA PHE A 75 5.39 -5.13 8.76
C PHE A 75 4.94 -5.53 7.35
N GLY A 76 3.77 -6.19 7.27
CA GLY A 76 3.19 -6.64 6.01
C GLY A 76 4.06 -7.65 5.27
N ILE A 77 4.72 -8.56 5.98
CA ILE A 77 5.60 -9.57 5.37
C ILE A 77 4.91 -10.32 4.22
N LEU A 78 3.62 -10.64 4.38
CA LEU A 78 2.79 -11.26 3.34
C LEU A 78 2.79 -10.46 2.03
N TRP A 79 2.70 -9.13 2.12
CA TRP A 79 2.66 -8.23 0.95
C TRP A 79 4.04 -7.94 0.36
N ARG A 80 5.07 -7.97 1.19
CA ARG A 80 6.46 -7.62 0.80
C ARG A 80 7.24 -8.80 0.22
N MET A 81 6.85 -10.03 0.51
CA MET A 81 7.57 -11.21 0.08
C MET A 81 7.31 -11.53 -1.41
N PRO A 82 8.36 -11.64 -2.24
CA PRO A 82 8.22 -12.19 -3.59
C PRO A 82 7.78 -13.66 -3.55
N MET A 83 6.89 -14.07 -4.47
CA MET A 83 6.49 -15.48 -4.66
C MET A 83 7.64 -16.43 -5.01
N ALA A 84 8.79 -15.90 -5.45
CA ALA A 84 9.96 -16.68 -5.80
C ALA A 84 10.68 -17.28 -4.57
N HIS A 85 10.27 -16.96 -3.34
CA HIS A 85 10.86 -17.51 -2.13
C HIS A 85 10.18 -18.81 -1.64
N THR A 86 11.00 -19.64 -1.00
CA THR A 86 10.78 -20.97 -0.43
C THR A 86 9.32 -21.35 -0.16
N SER A 87 8.87 -22.44 -0.79
CA SER A 87 7.54 -23.05 -0.65
C SER A 87 7.08 -23.18 0.80
N GLN A 88 7.99 -23.46 1.74
CA GLN A 88 7.71 -23.56 3.17
C GLN A 88 7.19 -22.25 3.78
N THR A 89 7.75 -21.09 3.42
CA THR A 89 7.29 -19.79 3.94
C THR A 89 5.90 -19.45 3.42
N MET A 90 5.62 -19.81 2.17
CA MET A 90 4.31 -19.61 1.55
C MET A 90 3.25 -20.54 2.14
N ALA A 91 3.64 -21.75 2.57
CA ALA A 91 2.76 -22.65 3.32
C ALA A 91 2.32 -22.01 4.65
N ASN A 92 3.23 -21.36 5.38
CA ASN A 92 2.91 -20.72 6.66
C ASN A 92 1.87 -19.59 6.51
N PHE A 93 1.82 -18.90 5.36
CA PHE A 93 0.79 -17.89 5.11
C PHE A 93 -0.60 -18.50 4.94
N TYR A 94 -0.69 -19.76 4.50
CA TYR A 94 -1.97 -20.46 4.44
C TYR A 94 -2.59 -20.63 5.83
N ASP A 95 -1.77 -20.92 6.84
CA ASP A 95 -2.19 -21.06 8.25
C ASP A 95 -2.68 -19.74 8.86
N TRP A 96 -2.38 -18.59 8.23
CA TRP A 96 -2.89 -17.31 8.68
C TRP A 96 -4.33 -17.07 8.26
N SER A 97 -4.81 -17.77 7.23
CA SER A 97 -6.21 -17.73 6.82
C SER A 97 -7.05 -18.71 7.63
N GLU A 98 -8.35 -18.48 7.70
CA GLU A 98 -9.33 -19.30 8.43
C GLU A 98 -10.51 -19.64 7.50
N PRO A 99 -11.16 -20.81 7.67
CA PRO A 99 -12.36 -21.16 6.90
C PRO A 99 -13.43 -20.06 7.00
N ALA A 100 -14.05 -19.73 5.88
CA ALA A 100 -14.97 -18.62 5.77
C ALA A 100 -16.18 -18.95 4.88
N GLN A 101 -17.27 -18.22 5.06
CA GLN A 101 -18.46 -18.35 4.20
C GLN A 101 -18.45 -17.37 3.02
N GLY A 102 -17.63 -16.32 3.10
CA GLY A 102 -17.49 -15.28 2.07
C GLY A 102 -16.52 -14.19 2.49
N TYR A 103 -16.46 -13.12 1.70
CA TYR A 103 -15.46 -12.06 1.83
C TYR A 103 -16.10 -10.67 1.78
N ASP A 104 -15.61 -9.75 2.60
CA ASP A 104 -15.90 -8.32 2.44
C ASP A 104 -15.16 -7.76 1.23
N TYR A 105 -13.92 -8.20 1.03
CA TYR A 105 -13.04 -7.71 -0.03
C TYR A 105 -12.29 -8.85 -0.71
N PHE A 106 -12.37 -8.92 -2.03
CA PHE A 106 -11.37 -9.62 -2.83
C PHE A 106 -10.26 -8.63 -3.19
N LEU A 107 -9.04 -8.85 -2.69
CA LEU A 107 -7.91 -7.96 -2.94
C LEU A 107 -7.17 -8.38 -4.22
N SER A 108 -7.58 -7.80 -5.34
CA SER A 108 -6.90 -8.00 -6.62
C SER A 108 -5.71 -7.05 -6.76
N HIS A 109 -4.56 -7.57 -7.19
CA HIS A 109 -3.34 -6.79 -7.25
C HIS A 109 -2.31 -7.34 -8.24
N ALA A 110 -1.44 -6.48 -8.76
CA ALA A 110 -0.32 -6.92 -9.58
C ALA A 110 0.86 -7.35 -8.70
N TRP A 111 1.30 -8.60 -8.85
CA TRP A 111 2.48 -9.14 -8.16
C TRP A 111 3.75 -8.33 -8.40
N ARG A 112 3.97 -7.82 -9.61
CA ARG A 112 5.13 -6.97 -9.96
C ARG A 112 5.17 -5.63 -9.21
N THR A 113 4.05 -5.18 -8.66
CA THR A 113 4.03 -3.93 -7.91
C THR A 113 4.72 -4.09 -6.57
N SER A 114 5.53 -3.10 -6.20
CA SER A 114 6.27 -3.07 -4.94
C SER A 114 5.37 -3.42 -3.75
N GLY A 115 5.78 -4.44 -2.99
CA GLY A 115 5.04 -4.89 -1.81
C GLY A 115 4.94 -3.83 -0.71
N TRP A 116 5.93 -2.94 -0.62
CA TRP A 116 5.86 -1.79 0.28
C TRP A 116 4.73 -0.83 -0.05
N LEU A 117 4.46 -0.59 -1.35
CA LEU A 117 3.35 0.25 -1.76
C LEU A 117 2.01 -0.39 -1.37
N LYS A 118 1.86 -1.71 -1.58
CA LYS A 118 0.67 -2.46 -1.16
C LYS A 118 0.47 -2.36 0.36
N TYR A 119 1.53 -2.62 1.13
CA TYR A 119 1.51 -2.54 2.58
C TYR A 119 1.09 -1.15 3.08
N PHE A 120 1.75 -0.08 2.65
CA PHE A 120 1.41 1.27 3.10
C PHE A 120 -0.01 1.67 2.66
N SER A 121 -0.41 1.33 1.43
CA SER A 121 -1.76 1.66 0.94
C SER A 121 -2.84 1.02 1.81
N LEU A 122 -2.70 -0.28 2.09
CA LEU A 122 -3.64 -1.03 2.92
C LEU A 122 -3.58 -0.63 4.40
N LEU A 123 -2.40 -0.31 4.92
CA LEU A 123 -2.23 0.18 6.29
C LEU A 123 -2.95 1.50 6.50
N PHE A 124 -2.75 2.48 5.62
CA PHE A 124 -3.44 3.76 5.72
C PHE A 124 -4.95 3.61 5.52
N TYR A 125 -5.36 2.81 4.53
CA TYR A 125 -6.77 2.52 4.29
C TYR A 125 -7.47 1.95 5.54
N SER A 126 -6.85 1.01 6.24
CA SER A 126 -7.45 0.36 7.41
C SER A 126 -7.34 1.16 8.71
N SER A 127 -6.42 2.14 8.79
CA SER A 127 -6.08 2.81 10.04
C SER A 127 -6.32 4.33 10.07
N HIS A 128 -6.65 4.98 8.95
CA HIS A 128 -6.69 6.46 8.88
C HIS A 128 -7.55 7.13 9.97
N ASN A 129 -8.73 6.58 10.28
CA ASN A 129 -9.61 7.14 11.32
C ASN A 129 -8.98 7.03 12.70
N PHE A 130 -8.42 5.85 13.01
CA PHE A 130 -7.73 5.61 14.27
C PHE A 130 -6.52 6.55 14.42
N LEU A 131 -5.71 6.70 13.37
CA LEU A 131 -4.56 7.60 13.35
C LEU A 131 -4.97 9.05 13.60
N LEU A 132 -6.03 9.53 12.94
CA LEU A 132 -6.52 10.89 13.11
C LEU A 132 -7.00 11.13 14.54
N ILE A 133 -7.81 10.23 15.10
CA ILE A 133 -8.31 10.34 16.47
C ILE A 133 -7.15 10.30 17.46
N LEU A 134 -6.23 9.34 17.32
CA LEU A 134 -5.07 9.21 18.20
C LEU A 134 -4.20 10.47 18.16
N MET A 135 -3.94 11.01 16.97
CA MET A 135 -3.17 12.24 16.80
C MET A 135 -3.87 13.43 17.47
N LEU A 136 -5.19 13.60 17.30
CA LEU A 136 -5.96 14.68 17.93
C LEU A 136 -5.97 14.57 19.45
N VAL A 137 -6.17 13.37 19.98
CA VAL A 137 -6.17 13.11 21.43
C VAL A 137 -4.79 13.42 22.02
N VAL A 138 -3.71 12.92 21.41
CA VAL A 138 -2.35 13.19 21.91
C VAL A 138 -2.00 14.66 21.78
N ALA A 139 -2.37 15.33 20.68
CA ALA A 139 -2.16 16.76 20.52
C ALA A 139 -2.89 17.57 21.61
N PHE A 140 -4.13 17.22 21.92
CA PHE A 140 -4.90 17.84 23.00
C PHE A 140 -4.28 17.62 24.37
N ILE A 141 -3.87 16.38 24.68
CA ILE A 141 -3.19 16.05 25.94
C ILE A 141 -1.89 16.85 26.08
N MET A 142 -1.05 16.88 25.04
CA MET A 142 0.20 17.63 25.06
C MET A 142 -0.04 19.12 25.25
N TYR A 143 -1.07 19.66 24.59
CA TYR A 143 -1.47 21.06 24.78
C TYR A 143 -1.93 21.34 26.21
N ALA A 144 -2.77 20.49 26.79
CA ALA A 144 -3.24 20.62 28.17
C ALA A 144 -2.08 20.55 29.18
N ILE A 145 -1.12 19.65 28.97
CA ILE A 145 0.08 19.52 29.81
C ILE A 145 0.94 20.80 29.73
N CYS A 146 1.08 21.42 28.55
CA CYS A 146 1.73 22.72 28.40
C CYS A 146 0.99 23.84 29.16
N MET A 147 -0.34 23.85 29.12
CA MET A 147 -1.16 24.85 29.85
C MET A 147 -1.09 24.69 31.37
N LEU A 148 -0.73 23.51 31.86
CA LEU A 148 -0.52 23.22 33.29
C LEU A 148 0.93 23.45 33.75
N ASP A 149 1.78 24.02 32.88
CA ASP A 149 3.21 24.26 33.12
C ASP A 149 4.00 22.98 33.52
N LEU A 150 3.48 21.80 33.16
CA LEU A 150 4.13 20.51 33.43
C LEU A 150 5.22 20.18 32.40
N LEU A 151 5.20 20.84 31.25
CA LEU A 151 6.23 20.75 30.21
C LEU A 151 6.83 22.14 29.95
N PRO A 152 8.14 22.22 29.67
CA PRO A 152 8.79 23.51 29.43
C PRO A 152 8.25 24.14 28.15
N THR A 153 7.78 25.37 28.27
CA THR A 153 7.28 26.18 27.16
C THR A 153 8.44 26.96 26.57
N LEU A 154 8.61 26.93 25.24
CA LEU A 154 9.70 27.64 24.57
C LEU A 154 9.31 29.07 24.14
N GLY A 155 8.05 29.46 24.31
CA GLY A 155 7.59 30.80 24.04
C GLY A 155 6.10 30.97 24.27
N TYR A 156 5.61 32.17 23.97
CA TYR A 156 4.20 32.53 24.07
C TYR A 156 3.73 33.16 22.76
N ILE A 157 2.65 32.66 22.18
CA ILE A 157 1.99 33.34 21.07
C ILE A 157 0.98 34.34 21.64
N ARG A 158 1.11 35.60 21.24
CA ARG A 158 0.04 36.59 21.42
C ARG A 158 -1.02 36.39 20.34
N LEU A 159 -2.23 36.02 20.75
CA LEU A 159 -3.38 35.96 19.85
C LEU A 159 -3.94 37.36 19.69
N VAL A 160 -4.01 37.89 18.47
CA VAL A 160 -4.60 39.22 18.17
C VAL A 160 -6.05 39.33 18.66
N ALA A 161 -6.79 38.22 18.72
CA ALA A 161 -8.14 38.18 19.29
C ALA A 161 -8.17 38.46 20.81
N SER A 162 -7.08 38.19 21.53
CA SER A 162 -6.96 38.49 22.97
C SER A 162 -6.70 39.97 23.25
N ASP A 163 -6.30 40.76 22.23
CA ASP A 163 -6.15 42.21 22.33
C ASP A 163 -7.50 42.93 22.52
N TRP A 164 -8.62 42.30 22.16
CA TRP A 164 -9.97 42.86 22.35
C TRP A 164 -10.52 42.71 23.77
N THR A 165 -9.96 41.79 24.57
CA THR A 165 -10.52 41.43 25.89
C THR A 165 -9.62 41.83 27.05
N CYS A 166 -8.35 42.13 26.81
CA CYS A 166 -7.43 42.63 27.83
C CYS A 166 -7.21 44.15 27.73
N PRO A 167 -7.20 44.89 28.86
CA PRO A 167 -6.81 46.30 28.89
C PRO A 167 -5.38 46.50 28.38
N GLN A 168 -5.14 47.57 27.61
CA GLN A 168 -3.85 47.90 26.95
C GLN A 168 -2.62 47.97 27.88
N ASN A 169 -2.81 47.97 29.21
CA ASN A 169 -1.77 48.16 30.20
C ASN A 169 -1.38 46.89 30.98
N GLU A 170 -2.01 45.74 30.72
CA GLU A 170 -1.60 44.49 31.36
C GLU A 170 -0.80 43.60 30.40
N PRO A 171 0.30 42.97 30.86
CA PRO A 171 1.04 42.02 30.05
C PRO A 171 0.14 40.84 29.70
N HIS A 172 -0.25 40.73 28.43
CA HIS A 172 -1.04 39.60 27.95
C HIS A 172 -0.36 38.28 28.31
N PRO A 173 -1.03 37.37 29.05
CA PRO A 173 -0.58 36.00 29.15
C PRO A 173 -0.79 35.40 27.75
N GLY A 174 0.25 35.41 26.92
CA GLY A 174 0.18 34.73 25.64
C GLY A 174 -0.10 33.24 25.87
N CYS A 175 -0.55 32.53 24.84
CA CYS A 175 -0.73 31.10 24.98
C CYS A 175 0.65 30.43 25.03
N PRO A 176 0.97 29.66 26.09
CA PRO A 176 2.22 28.92 26.15
C PRO A 176 2.30 27.98 24.95
N LEU A 177 3.41 28.06 24.22
CA LEU A 177 3.67 27.25 23.06
C LEU A 177 4.93 26.43 23.30
N GLY A 178 4.84 25.14 22.98
CA GLY A 178 5.97 24.23 23.03
C GLY A 178 5.95 23.27 21.85
N PRO A 179 7.11 22.67 21.50
CA PRO A 179 7.21 21.70 20.41
C PRO A 179 6.50 20.38 20.73
N TRP A 180 6.02 20.21 21.98
CA TRP A 180 5.47 18.96 22.49
C TRP A 180 4.21 18.50 21.78
N VAL A 181 3.35 19.42 21.33
CA VAL A 181 2.17 19.08 20.52
C VAL A 181 2.59 18.44 19.19
N LEU A 182 3.65 18.98 18.59
CA LEU A 182 4.21 18.45 17.35
C LEU A 182 4.90 17.11 17.57
N VAL A 183 5.80 17.03 18.54
CA VAL A 183 6.54 15.80 18.86
C VAL A 183 5.58 14.68 19.26
N GLY A 184 4.63 14.98 20.16
CA GLY A 184 3.59 14.05 20.57
C GLY A 184 2.72 13.60 19.40
N GLY A 185 2.28 14.53 18.54
CA GLY A 185 1.53 14.21 17.32
C GLY A 185 2.30 13.29 16.37
N PHE A 186 3.58 13.54 16.14
CA PHE A 186 4.42 12.70 15.28
C PHE A 186 4.58 11.29 15.85
N LEU A 187 4.93 11.19 17.13
CA LEU A 187 5.08 9.92 17.83
C LEU A 187 3.75 9.15 17.86
N ALA A 188 2.63 9.85 18.01
CA ALA A 188 1.30 9.26 17.95
C ALA A 188 1.00 8.65 16.57
N VAL A 189 1.35 9.33 15.48
CA VAL A 189 1.19 8.78 14.12
C VAL A 189 2.08 7.54 13.91
N VAL A 190 3.35 7.60 14.31
CA VAL A 190 4.28 6.47 14.18
C VAL A 190 3.81 5.28 15.03
N ALA A 191 3.53 5.49 16.31
CA ALA A 191 3.02 4.45 17.20
C ALA A 191 1.67 3.91 16.71
N GLY A 192 0.79 4.78 16.25
CA GLY A 192 -0.51 4.41 15.70
C GLY A 192 -0.37 3.49 14.49
N LEU A 193 0.53 3.78 13.55
CA LEU A 193 0.79 2.94 12.38
C LEU A 193 1.35 1.56 12.77
N LEU A 194 2.19 1.50 13.81
CA LEU A 194 2.77 0.24 14.29
C LEU A 194 1.75 -0.62 15.04
N ILE A 195 0.85 0.01 15.79
CA ILE A 195 -0.12 -0.67 16.65
C ILE A 195 -1.41 -1.03 15.88
N ALA A 196 -1.80 -0.27 14.86
CA ALA A 196 -3.07 -0.44 14.15
C ALA A 196 -3.36 -1.87 13.61
N PRO A 197 -2.38 -2.63 13.07
CA PRO A 197 -2.61 -4.02 12.63
C PRO A 197 -2.93 -5.01 13.76
N TYR A 198 -2.65 -4.65 15.01
CA TYR A 198 -2.86 -5.50 16.18
C TYR A 198 -4.08 -5.10 17.00
N LEU A 199 -4.65 -3.92 16.73
CA LEU A 199 -5.87 -3.49 17.40
C LEU A 199 -7.08 -4.17 16.78
N PRO A 200 -8.05 -4.60 17.61
CA PRO A 200 -9.32 -5.06 17.10
C PRO A 200 -10.04 -3.90 16.41
N SER A 201 -10.98 -4.25 15.54
CA SER A 201 -11.87 -3.31 14.87
C SER A 201 -12.80 -2.64 15.89
N PHE A 202 -12.33 -1.60 16.57
CA PHE A 202 -13.20 -0.71 17.33
C PHE A 202 -13.94 0.17 16.32
N CYS A 203 -15.22 -0.13 16.07
CA CYS A 203 -16.14 0.65 15.23
C CYS A 203 -16.09 0.45 13.70
N THR A 204 -15.34 -0.51 13.14
CA THR A 204 -15.45 -0.87 11.72
C THR A 204 -16.18 -2.20 11.51
N SER A 205 -16.92 -2.30 10.41
CA SER A 205 -17.51 -3.57 9.95
C SER A 205 -16.41 -4.62 9.73
N SER A 206 -16.81 -5.89 9.63
CA SER A 206 -15.96 -7.01 9.23
C SER A 206 -14.95 -6.62 8.12
N ASP A 207 -13.70 -7.07 8.28
CA ASP A 207 -12.57 -6.80 7.38
C ASP A 207 -12.01 -8.10 6.77
N LEU A 208 -12.87 -9.11 6.60
CA LEU A 208 -12.49 -10.38 6.01
C LEU A 208 -12.18 -10.20 4.52
N CYS A 209 -10.97 -10.54 4.14
CA CYS A 209 -10.51 -10.42 2.76
C CYS A 209 -9.98 -11.75 2.23
N PHE A 210 -10.12 -11.90 0.92
CA PHE A 210 -9.40 -12.90 0.16
C PHE A 210 -8.08 -12.30 -0.32
N VAL A 211 -6.98 -12.99 -0.01
CA VAL A 211 -5.64 -12.69 -0.51
C VAL A 211 -5.04 -13.99 -1.02
N ASP A 212 -4.76 -14.07 -2.32
CA ASP A 212 -4.27 -15.27 -3.00
C ASP A 212 -3.09 -15.95 -2.29
N ALA A 213 -2.12 -15.18 -1.79
CA ALA A 213 -0.96 -15.68 -1.07
C ALA A 213 -1.28 -16.43 0.25
N ALA A 214 -2.39 -16.10 0.91
CA ALA A 214 -2.79 -16.72 2.18
C ALA A 214 -4.02 -17.62 2.05
N CYS A 215 -4.91 -17.37 1.10
CA CYS A 215 -6.16 -18.11 0.96
C CYS A 215 -6.05 -19.31 0.02
N ILE A 216 -5.04 -19.33 -0.88
CA ILE A 216 -4.71 -20.48 -1.72
C ILE A 216 -3.46 -21.15 -1.15
N HIS A 217 -3.46 -22.48 -1.09
CA HIS A 217 -2.33 -23.24 -0.58
C HIS A 217 -1.17 -23.22 -1.59
N GLN A 218 -0.20 -22.33 -1.40
CA GLN A 218 0.85 -22.06 -2.39
C GLN A 218 1.92 -23.17 -2.52
N ALA A 219 2.04 -24.07 -1.53
CA ALA A 219 3.12 -25.05 -1.46
C ALA A 219 2.77 -26.45 -2.00
N ASP A 220 1.48 -26.79 -2.05
CA ASP A 220 0.98 -28.10 -2.49
C ASP A 220 0.39 -27.89 -3.89
N PRO A 221 0.98 -28.47 -4.94
CA PRO A 221 0.57 -28.22 -6.32
C PRO A 221 -0.89 -28.55 -6.59
N GLU A 222 -1.42 -29.62 -6.01
CA GLU A 222 -2.80 -30.06 -6.24
C GLU A 222 -3.78 -29.08 -5.60
N LYS A 223 -3.55 -28.71 -4.34
CA LYS A 223 -4.39 -27.72 -3.64
C LYS A 223 -4.25 -26.33 -4.23
N LYS A 224 -3.06 -25.98 -4.73
CA LYS A 224 -2.83 -24.73 -5.45
C LYS A 224 -3.68 -24.69 -6.71
N GLN A 225 -3.64 -25.74 -7.52
CA GLN A 225 -4.41 -25.83 -8.74
C GLN A 225 -5.92 -25.77 -8.45
N ALA A 226 -6.40 -26.54 -7.47
CA ALA A 226 -7.79 -26.48 -7.03
C ALA A 226 -8.22 -25.07 -6.58
N GLY A 227 -7.34 -24.35 -5.89
CA GLY A 227 -7.59 -22.95 -5.52
C GLY A 227 -7.61 -21.99 -6.71
N VAL A 228 -6.72 -22.17 -7.69
CA VAL A 228 -6.70 -21.39 -8.93
C VAL A 228 -7.97 -21.63 -9.76
N ASP A 229 -8.39 -22.88 -9.90
CA ASP A 229 -9.59 -23.26 -10.64
C ASP A 229 -10.87 -22.71 -9.97
N ALA A 230 -10.83 -22.51 -8.65
CA ALA A 230 -11.95 -21.98 -7.85
C ALA A 230 -12.01 -20.44 -7.76
N ILE A 231 -11.13 -19.69 -8.43
CA ILE A 231 -11.06 -18.21 -8.32
C ILE A 231 -12.40 -17.52 -8.58
N ALA A 232 -13.13 -17.90 -9.64
CA ALA A 232 -14.41 -17.26 -9.92
C ALA A 232 -15.46 -17.55 -8.83
N GLY A 233 -15.37 -18.73 -8.23
CA GLY A 233 -16.13 -19.10 -7.05
C GLY A 233 -15.83 -18.19 -5.86
N PHE A 234 -14.56 -17.90 -5.58
CA PHE A 234 -14.18 -16.92 -4.55
C PHE A 234 -14.68 -15.51 -4.86
N LEU A 235 -14.60 -15.10 -6.13
CA LEU A 235 -15.17 -13.82 -6.59
C LEU A 235 -16.68 -13.76 -6.36
N SER A 236 -17.43 -14.84 -6.62
CA SER A 236 -18.88 -14.91 -6.37
C SER A 236 -19.27 -14.73 -4.90
N LYS A 237 -18.38 -15.11 -3.98
CA LYS A 237 -18.56 -14.97 -2.52
C LYS A 237 -18.06 -13.63 -1.97
N SER A 238 -17.55 -12.75 -2.83
CA SER A 238 -16.97 -11.47 -2.42
C SER A 238 -17.95 -10.31 -2.57
N ARG A 239 -18.22 -9.59 -1.48
CA ARG A 239 -19.09 -8.40 -1.48
C ARG A 239 -18.55 -7.28 -2.37
N GLN A 240 -17.23 -7.16 -2.45
CA GLN A 240 -16.54 -6.13 -3.23
C GLN A 240 -15.24 -6.68 -3.84
N LEU A 241 -14.98 -6.35 -5.11
CA LEU A 241 -13.66 -6.46 -5.71
C LEU A 241 -12.91 -5.15 -5.50
N ARG A 242 -11.79 -5.20 -4.76
CA ARG A 242 -10.92 -4.06 -4.51
C ARG A 242 -9.61 -4.27 -5.24
N ILE A 243 -9.34 -3.37 -6.18
CA ILE A 243 -8.19 -3.42 -7.06
C ILE A 243 -7.13 -2.47 -6.52
N LEU A 244 -5.99 -3.02 -6.10
CA LEU A 244 -4.81 -2.23 -5.76
C LEU A 244 -4.18 -1.72 -7.07
N TRP A 245 -4.65 -0.54 -7.48
CA TRP A 245 -4.42 -0.04 -8.82
C TRP A 245 -3.03 0.58 -8.94
N SER A 246 -2.27 0.03 -9.88
CA SER A 246 -0.90 0.42 -10.22
C SER A 246 -0.67 0.25 -11.72
N PRO A 247 0.35 0.90 -12.30
CA PRO A 247 0.60 0.85 -13.74
C PRO A 247 0.63 -0.57 -14.35
N PRO A 248 1.30 -1.59 -13.77
CA PRO A 248 1.36 -2.92 -14.37
C PRO A 248 0.10 -3.76 -14.16
N TYR A 249 -1.00 -3.19 -13.64
CA TYR A 249 -2.21 -3.97 -13.33
C TYR A 249 -2.95 -4.42 -14.60
N PHE A 250 -3.25 -3.49 -15.51
CA PHE A 250 -3.98 -3.79 -16.74
C PHE A 250 -3.13 -4.51 -17.79
N SER A 251 -1.82 -4.61 -17.61
CA SER A 251 -0.95 -5.38 -18.50
C SER A 251 -0.89 -6.87 -18.15
N ARG A 252 -1.65 -7.36 -17.15
CA ARG A 252 -1.68 -8.77 -16.75
C ARG A 252 -3.02 -9.44 -16.98
N LEU A 253 -3.00 -10.60 -17.64
CA LEU A 253 -4.23 -11.29 -18.05
C LEU A 253 -5.05 -11.74 -16.85
N TRP A 254 -4.40 -12.33 -15.84
CA TRP A 254 -5.07 -12.73 -14.60
C TRP A 254 -5.78 -11.59 -13.89
N CYS A 255 -5.18 -10.41 -13.81
CA CYS A 255 -5.80 -9.24 -13.18
C CYS A 255 -7.04 -8.76 -13.96
N VAL A 256 -6.98 -8.77 -15.30
CA VAL A 256 -8.12 -8.43 -16.16
C VAL A 256 -9.21 -9.51 -16.08
N PHE A 257 -8.82 -10.78 -16.05
CA PHE A 257 -9.72 -11.91 -15.87
C PHE A 257 -10.51 -11.78 -14.57
N GLU A 258 -9.88 -11.43 -13.45
CA GLU A 258 -10.56 -11.21 -12.17
C GLU A 258 -11.65 -10.13 -12.27
N ILE A 259 -11.39 -9.04 -12.98
CA ILE A 259 -12.39 -7.99 -13.24
C ILE A 259 -13.58 -8.55 -14.03
N ALA A 260 -13.30 -9.22 -15.15
CA ALA A 260 -14.33 -9.75 -16.04
C ALA A 260 -15.17 -10.84 -15.34
N ALA A 261 -14.50 -11.77 -14.66
CA ALA A 261 -15.13 -12.83 -13.87
C ALA A 261 -15.97 -12.24 -12.74
N TYR A 262 -15.44 -11.28 -11.98
CA TYR A 262 -16.19 -10.61 -10.91
C TYR A 262 -17.45 -9.92 -11.43
N ARG A 263 -17.36 -9.19 -12.54
CA ARG A 263 -18.54 -8.51 -13.11
C ARG A 263 -19.58 -9.49 -13.64
N LYS A 264 -19.15 -10.65 -14.15
CA LYS A 264 -20.04 -11.72 -14.62
C LYS A 264 -20.80 -12.38 -13.46
N VAL A 265 -20.09 -12.75 -12.39
CA VAL A 265 -20.67 -13.46 -11.22
C VAL A 265 -21.32 -12.52 -10.21
N ASN A 266 -20.92 -11.25 -10.17
CA ASN A 266 -21.52 -10.18 -9.37
C ASN A 266 -21.85 -8.94 -10.23
N PRO A 267 -22.94 -8.96 -11.03
CA PRO A 267 -23.28 -7.83 -11.91
C PRO A 267 -23.44 -6.50 -11.17
N ARG A 268 -24.05 -6.54 -9.97
CA ARG A 268 -24.26 -5.39 -9.08
C ARG A 268 -23.18 -5.25 -7.99
N GLY A 269 -22.15 -6.09 -8.01
CA GLY A 269 -21.05 -6.06 -7.04
C GLY A 269 -20.25 -4.77 -7.15
N ALA A 270 -19.75 -4.31 -6.00
CA ALA A 270 -18.91 -3.12 -5.94
C ALA A 270 -17.51 -3.43 -6.51
N LEU A 271 -17.11 -2.69 -7.53
CA LEU A 271 -15.75 -2.74 -8.08
C LEU A 271 -15.08 -1.40 -7.77
N VAL A 272 -14.00 -1.44 -6.99
CA VAL A 272 -13.30 -0.23 -6.54
C VAL A 272 -11.86 -0.27 -6.98
N LEU A 273 -11.48 0.71 -7.80
CA LEU A 273 -10.09 1.01 -8.14
C LEU A 273 -9.49 1.86 -7.02
N ALA A 274 -8.53 1.29 -6.29
CA ALA A 274 -7.83 1.94 -5.18
C ALA A 274 -6.39 2.30 -5.62
N PRO A 275 -6.15 3.55 -6.07
CA PRO A 275 -4.82 3.97 -6.53
C PRO A 275 -3.81 4.02 -5.38
N MET A 276 -2.69 3.31 -5.51
CA MET A 276 -1.67 3.19 -4.44
C MET A 276 -0.70 4.39 -4.31
N PHE A 277 -0.87 5.44 -5.11
CA PHE A 277 -0.01 6.64 -5.04
C PHE A 277 -0.51 7.66 -3.99
N VAL A 278 -1.76 7.57 -3.55
CA VAL A 278 -2.37 8.54 -2.64
C VAL A 278 -1.70 8.45 -1.26
N GLU A 279 -1.51 7.25 -0.76
CA GLU A 279 -0.98 6.99 0.58
C GLU A 279 0.51 7.34 0.67
N ARG A 280 1.27 7.10 -0.41
CA ARG A 280 2.63 7.63 -0.55
C ARG A 280 2.64 9.17 -0.46
N THR A 281 1.66 9.84 -1.08
CA THR A 281 1.53 11.30 -0.99
C THR A 281 1.29 11.73 0.45
N VAL A 282 0.35 11.10 1.13
CA VAL A 282 0.01 11.41 2.53
C VAL A 282 1.23 11.25 3.43
N LEU A 283 1.96 10.15 3.32
CA LEU A 283 3.20 9.92 4.08
C LEU A 283 4.24 11.02 3.87
N LEU A 284 4.47 11.41 2.62
CA LEU A 284 5.42 12.48 2.29
C LEU A 284 4.97 13.84 2.82
N VAL A 285 3.69 14.16 2.72
CA VAL A 285 3.11 15.40 3.26
C VAL A 285 3.25 15.43 4.77
N VAL A 286 2.87 14.36 5.46
CA VAL A 286 2.93 14.26 6.92
C VAL A 286 4.38 14.37 7.39
N PHE A 287 5.29 13.56 6.85
CA PHE A 287 6.70 13.60 7.23
C PHE A 287 7.34 14.96 6.92
N GLY A 288 7.03 15.53 5.76
CA GLY A 288 7.48 16.86 5.36
C GLY A 288 6.99 17.96 6.28
N ALA A 289 5.70 17.93 6.67
CA ALA A 289 5.11 18.90 7.59
C ALA A 289 5.72 18.81 8.99
N PHE A 290 5.91 17.61 9.53
CA PHE A 290 6.54 17.41 10.84
C PHE A 290 8.02 17.83 10.84
N THR A 291 8.76 17.48 9.79
CA THR A 291 10.17 17.87 9.63
C THR A 291 10.29 19.40 9.56
N MET A 292 9.44 20.05 8.76
CA MET A 292 9.41 21.50 8.63
C MET A 292 9.12 22.19 9.97
N ALA A 293 8.07 21.74 10.65
CA ALA A 293 7.71 22.30 11.95
C ALA A 293 8.83 22.08 12.98
N GLY A 294 9.50 20.93 12.96
CA GLY A 294 10.66 20.66 13.82
C GLY A 294 11.82 21.64 13.57
N PHE A 295 12.18 21.88 12.32
CA PHE A 295 13.21 22.89 11.99
C PHE A 295 12.79 24.30 12.36
N PHE A 296 11.52 24.68 12.15
CA PHE A 296 11.00 25.97 12.58
C PHE A 296 11.21 26.17 14.09
N TRP A 297 10.88 25.16 14.89
CA TRP A 297 11.10 25.18 16.34
C TRP A 297 12.58 25.27 16.72
N ILE A 298 13.48 24.58 16.01
CA ILE A 298 14.92 24.68 16.24
C ILE A 298 15.41 26.11 15.95
N ILE A 299 14.98 26.71 14.85
CA ILE A 299 15.38 28.07 14.48
C ILE A 299 14.85 29.08 15.51
N ASP A 300 13.62 28.88 15.98
CA ASP A 300 13.01 29.72 17.00
C ASP A 300 13.74 29.63 18.35
N ALA A 301 14.02 28.41 18.82
CA ALA A 301 14.73 28.16 20.08
C ALA A 301 16.15 28.76 20.11
N ASN A 302 16.80 28.89 18.94
CA ASN A 302 18.13 29.48 18.81
C ASN A 302 18.12 31.00 18.57
N ASN A 303 16.94 31.65 18.60
CA ASN A 303 16.78 33.10 18.42
C ASN A 303 17.42 33.65 17.13
N TYR A 304 17.41 32.87 16.05
CA TYR A 304 17.89 33.36 14.75
C TYR A 304 17.08 34.57 14.27
N ASP A 305 17.73 35.42 13.46
CA ASP A 305 17.14 36.62 12.87
C ASP A 305 15.81 36.29 12.13
N PRO A 306 14.75 37.12 12.29
CA PRO A 306 13.47 36.93 11.60
C PRO A 306 13.58 36.75 10.07
N ARG A 307 14.60 37.34 9.43
CA ARG A 307 14.91 37.16 8.01
C ARG A 307 15.32 35.73 7.70
N VAL A 308 16.10 35.08 8.57
CA VAL A 308 16.47 33.66 8.43
C VAL A 308 15.23 32.77 8.58
N LYS A 309 14.34 33.09 9.54
CA LYS A 309 13.04 32.41 9.68
C LYS A 309 12.20 32.54 8.41
N ALA A 310 12.10 33.74 7.84
CA ALA A 310 11.38 34.00 6.60
C ALA A 310 11.99 33.28 5.39
N ILE A 311 13.32 33.28 5.27
CA ILE A 311 14.06 32.54 4.23
C ILE A 311 13.80 31.05 4.37
N PHE A 312 13.82 30.47 5.57
CA PHE A 312 13.52 29.05 5.79
C PHE A 312 12.08 28.69 5.38
N VAL A 313 11.10 29.52 5.74
CA VAL A 313 9.70 29.35 5.32
C VAL A 313 9.53 29.56 3.80
N ALA A 314 10.37 30.37 3.16
CA ALA A 314 10.33 30.64 1.72
C ALA A 314 11.05 29.56 0.86
N PHE A 315 12.22 29.07 1.29
CA PHE A 315 13.01 28.00 0.65
C PHE A 315 12.57 26.60 1.08
N ASN A 316 11.37 26.53 1.61
CA ASN A 316 10.72 25.37 2.16
C ASN A 316 10.81 24.14 1.23
N PRO A 317 10.97 22.92 1.78
CA PRO A 317 10.88 21.67 1.03
C PRO A 317 9.53 21.45 0.32
N LEU A 318 8.60 22.42 0.33
CA LEU A 318 7.52 22.56 -0.64
C LEU A 318 7.97 22.28 -2.07
N ILE A 319 9.22 22.58 -2.47
CA ILE A 319 9.73 22.19 -3.79
C ILE A 319 9.76 20.66 -3.95
N LEU A 320 10.25 19.93 -2.95
CA LEU A 320 10.23 18.46 -2.95
C LEU A 320 8.79 17.94 -2.92
N LEU A 321 7.95 18.53 -2.08
CA LEU A 321 6.53 18.16 -2.02
C LEU A 321 5.83 18.39 -3.37
N VAL A 322 6.05 19.53 -4.01
CA VAL A 322 5.53 19.86 -5.34
C VAL A 322 6.11 18.91 -6.39
N HIS A 323 7.39 18.56 -6.31
CA HIS A 323 7.99 17.56 -7.19
C HIS A 323 7.28 16.20 -7.07
N PHE A 324 7.07 15.72 -5.84
CA PHE A 324 6.37 14.46 -5.60
C PHE A 324 4.89 14.53 -5.99
N LEU A 325 4.19 15.62 -5.69
CA LEU A 325 2.82 15.84 -6.11
C LEU A 325 2.69 15.85 -7.64
N ARG A 326 3.65 16.45 -8.35
CA ARG A 326 3.73 16.40 -9.81
C ARG A 326 4.00 14.99 -10.32
N SER A 327 4.88 14.24 -9.67
CA SER A 327 5.09 12.82 -9.99
C SER A 327 3.80 12.02 -9.83
N ASN A 328 3.07 12.20 -8.73
CA ASN A 328 1.83 11.47 -8.47
C ASN A 328 0.71 11.91 -9.44
N ALA A 329 0.68 13.18 -9.85
CA ALA A 329 -0.23 13.66 -10.89
C ALA A 329 0.09 13.06 -12.28
N ARG A 330 1.37 12.83 -12.58
CA ARG A 330 1.79 12.08 -13.78
C ARG A 330 1.36 10.62 -13.68
N ASP A 331 1.63 9.95 -12.55
CA ASP A 331 1.23 8.56 -12.31
C ASP A 331 -0.28 8.40 -12.47
N LYS A 332 -1.08 9.32 -11.92
CA LYS A 332 -2.54 9.35 -12.12
C LYS A 332 -2.92 9.48 -13.58
N THR A 333 -2.28 10.39 -14.32
CA THR A 333 -2.53 10.58 -15.75
C THR A 333 -2.18 9.32 -16.53
N THR A 334 -1.03 8.71 -16.26
CA THR A 334 -0.60 7.44 -16.86
C THR A 334 -1.61 6.33 -16.59
N LEU A 335 -2.06 6.16 -15.35
CA LEU A 335 -3.06 5.16 -15.00
C LEU A 335 -4.37 5.33 -15.79
N LEU A 336 -4.84 6.57 -15.95
CA LEU A 336 -6.03 6.85 -16.75
C LEU A 336 -5.81 6.62 -18.24
N GLN A 337 -4.65 6.99 -18.77
CA GLN A 337 -4.29 6.75 -20.18
C GLN A 337 -4.13 5.26 -20.48
N ASP A 338 -3.53 4.49 -19.57
CA ASP A 338 -3.38 3.03 -19.70
C ASP A 338 -4.76 2.35 -19.69
N LEU A 339 -5.71 2.87 -18.92
CA LEU A 339 -7.09 2.39 -18.92
C LEU A 339 -7.83 2.77 -20.21
N GLU A 340 -7.63 3.98 -20.73
CA GLU A 340 -8.26 4.44 -21.97
C GLU A 340 -7.74 3.68 -23.20
N ARG A 341 -6.44 3.38 -23.21
CA ARG A 341 -5.76 2.64 -24.29
C ARG A 341 -5.69 1.14 -24.04
N PHE A 342 -6.41 0.65 -23.03
CA PHE A 342 -6.39 -0.75 -22.67
C PHE A 342 -6.87 -1.61 -23.85
N ASP A 343 -6.07 -2.59 -24.20
CA ASP A 343 -6.38 -3.57 -25.24
C ASP A 343 -6.06 -4.97 -24.73
N LEU A 344 -7.07 -5.84 -24.79
CA LEU A 344 -6.98 -7.22 -24.32
C LEU A 344 -5.93 -8.03 -25.09
N GLU A 345 -5.70 -7.72 -26.37
CA GLU A 345 -4.75 -8.46 -27.20
C GLU A 345 -3.29 -8.27 -26.76
N ASN A 346 -3.01 -7.13 -26.12
CA ASN A 346 -1.67 -6.70 -25.71
C ASN A 346 -1.31 -7.09 -24.26
N VAL A 347 -2.17 -7.86 -23.59
CA VAL A 347 -2.01 -8.22 -22.19
C VAL A 347 -1.02 -9.40 -22.03
N HIS A 348 -0.10 -9.30 -21.06
CA HIS A 348 0.87 -10.34 -20.78
C HIS A 348 0.28 -11.53 -20.01
N CYS A 349 0.62 -12.73 -20.45
CA CYS A 349 0.33 -13.99 -19.78
C CYS A 349 1.54 -14.46 -18.97
N SER A 350 1.30 -15.18 -17.88
CA SER A 350 2.38 -15.82 -17.12
C SER A 350 2.71 -17.19 -17.71
N LEU A 351 1.70 -17.89 -18.23
CA LEU A 351 1.84 -19.11 -19.02
C LEU A 351 1.09 -18.94 -20.34
N ASP A 352 1.60 -19.50 -21.43
CA ASP A 352 0.91 -19.45 -22.73
C ASP A 352 -0.44 -20.17 -22.70
N SER A 353 -0.60 -21.13 -21.79
CA SER A 353 -1.85 -21.84 -21.53
C SER A 353 -2.97 -20.97 -20.97
N ASP A 354 -2.64 -19.77 -20.46
CA ASP A 354 -3.59 -18.83 -19.86
C ASP A 354 -4.33 -18.00 -20.93
N ARG A 355 -3.79 -17.93 -22.16
CA ARG A 355 -4.35 -17.18 -23.29
C ARG A 355 -5.52 -17.92 -23.93
#